data_AF-A0AAW2KIF1-F1
#
_entry.id   AF-A0AAW2KIF1-F1
#
_cell.length_a   1.000
_cell.length_b   1.000
_cell.length_c   1.000
_cell.angle_alpha   90.00
_cell.angle_beta   90.00
_cell.angle_gamma   90.00
#
_symmetry.space_group_name_H-M   'P 1'
#
loop_
_entity.id
_entity.type
_entity.pdbx_description
1 polymer ?
#
loop_
_entity_poly.entity_id
_entity_poly.type
_entity_poly.pdbx_seq_one_letter_code
_entity_poly.pdbx_strand_id
1 'polypeptide(L)'
;MDTQIWYAIFSTVVGGIYGAFSHLGEIRTLGMLRARFESVPSAFSKRLVPYSKDENRRHQRDDTLERINIAKFSQMWNEFILSIRNEDLINHWEKNLLLVPYSSGDVSVVQWPPFLLASKIPIALDMAKDYKERDDADLFRKIKNDDFMYFAIIECYETEGCATWPSVLEKTHTFHQDDKREQKFERVNIDLSQSRSWMEKVVRLHLLLTVKESAINVPTNLEARRRITFFANSLFMTMPSAPKVRNMISFSVLTPYYREPVLYSTEELKKENEDDIDLYNFIIHHKDEWKNYEERIRDPKLGYANKDRSELDRQWVSYRGQTLARTVRGMMYYRETLELQCFLDFADDNAIFGGYRAIDINHRDYRTLKEQAQALADLKFTYVVSCQLYGAQKKSSDAQDRSCYVNILNLMLTYPSLRVAYIDEREETVNGKAEKVYYSVLVKGGRSWMRYENNHNGSAAKRFLAVTSLQNIYCI
;
A
#
# COMPACT_ATOMS: atom_id res chain seq x y z
N MET A 1 24.59 24.93 -36.88
CA MET A 1 23.58 24.49 -35.90
C MET A 1 23.99 23.09 -35.45
N ASP A 2 24.13 22.87 -34.15
CA ASP A 2 24.71 21.65 -33.56
C ASP A 2 23.81 20.42 -33.78
N THR A 3 24.41 19.26 -34.06
CA THR A 3 23.68 17.98 -34.19
C THR A 3 23.01 17.58 -32.88
N GLN A 4 23.55 18.01 -31.74
CA GLN A 4 22.93 17.82 -30.43
C GLN A 4 21.61 18.59 -30.28
N ILE A 5 21.54 19.81 -30.83
CA ILE A 5 20.32 20.63 -30.81
C ILE A 5 19.24 19.96 -31.69
N TRP A 6 19.61 19.48 -32.88
CA TRP A 6 18.68 18.75 -33.75
C TRP A 6 18.19 17.44 -33.13
N TYR A 7 19.08 16.68 -32.49
CA TYR A 7 18.69 15.47 -31.77
C TYR A 7 17.74 15.78 -30.61
N ALA A 8 18.01 16.81 -29.82
CA ALA A 8 17.13 17.24 -28.72
C ALA A 8 15.74 17.66 -29.22
N ILE A 9 15.66 18.45 -30.29
CA ILE A 9 14.39 18.88 -30.89
C ILE A 9 13.64 17.66 -31.47
N PHE A 10 14.31 16.82 -32.26
CA PHE A 10 13.70 15.65 -32.89
C PHE A 10 13.20 14.63 -31.86
N SER A 11 14.02 14.31 -30.85
CA SER A 11 13.62 13.42 -29.74
C SER A 11 12.45 13.97 -28.93
N THR A 12 12.39 15.28 -28.72
CA THR A 12 11.24 15.92 -28.06
C THR A 12 9.97 15.81 -28.90
N VAL A 13 10.05 16.06 -30.21
CA VAL A 13 8.89 15.96 -31.12
C VAL A 13 8.42 14.52 -31.26
N VAL A 14 9.32 13.58 -31.55
CA VAL A 14 8.98 12.16 -31.69
C VAL A 14 8.51 11.59 -30.36
N GLY A 15 9.16 11.92 -29.25
CA GLY A 15 8.73 11.55 -27.90
C GLY A 15 7.35 12.10 -27.56
N GLY A 16 7.05 13.34 -27.97
CA GLY A 16 5.73 13.95 -27.83
C GLY A 16 4.65 13.24 -28.65
N ILE A 17 4.94 12.92 -29.91
CA ILE A 17 4.02 12.18 -30.79
C ILE A 17 3.77 10.76 -30.25
N TYR A 18 4.83 10.03 -29.90
CA TYR A 18 4.70 8.68 -29.33
C TYR A 18 4.00 8.69 -27.97
N GLY A 19 4.26 9.72 -27.15
CA GLY A 19 3.56 9.97 -25.90
C GLY A 19 2.06 10.17 -26.10
N ALA A 20 1.67 11.01 -27.06
CA ALA A 20 0.28 11.25 -27.40
C ALA A 20 -0.43 9.97 -27.90
N PHE A 21 0.19 9.21 -28.81
CA PHE A 21 -0.36 7.93 -29.27
C PHE A 21 -0.47 6.89 -28.16
N SER A 22 0.46 6.92 -27.20
CA SER A 22 0.45 6.03 -26.03
C SER A 22 -0.47 6.50 -24.90
N HIS A 23 -1.23 7.58 -25.11
CA HIS A 23 -2.13 8.17 -24.11
C HIS A 23 -1.38 8.58 -22.82
N LEU A 24 -0.08 8.90 -22.94
CA LEU A 24 0.76 9.33 -21.84
C LEU A 24 0.35 10.73 -21.38
N GLY A 25 -0.06 10.84 -20.12
CA GLY A 25 -0.45 12.10 -19.50
C GLY A 25 -1.85 12.58 -19.91
N GLU A 26 -2.79 11.69 -20.21
CA GLU A 26 -4.21 12.05 -20.39
C GLU A 26 -4.84 12.54 -19.09
N ILE A 27 -4.47 11.96 -17.95
CA ILE A 27 -4.88 12.42 -16.63
C ILE A 27 -3.74 13.28 -16.09
N ARG A 28 -3.96 14.60 -15.96
CA ARG A 28 -2.94 15.53 -15.43
C ARG A 28 -3.33 16.22 -14.13
N THR A 29 -4.60 16.12 -13.75
CA THR A 29 -5.15 16.79 -12.57
C THR A 29 -6.09 15.85 -11.82
N LEU A 30 -6.30 16.12 -10.53
CA LEU A 30 -7.29 15.39 -9.73
C LEU A 30 -8.70 15.52 -10.30
N GLY A 31 -9.05 16.65 -10.92
CA GLY A 31 -10.32 16.82 -11.62
C GLY A 31 -10.49 15.82 -12.77
N MET A 32 -9.45 15.65 -13.60
CA MET A 32 -9.46 14.65 -14.68
C MET A 32 -9.49 13.22 -14.15
N LEU A 33 -8.78 12.93 -13.05
CA LEU A 33 -8.82 11.62 -12.41
C LEU A 33 -10.23 11.29 -11.94
N ARG A 34 -10.91 12.22 -11.25
CA ARG A 34 -12.27 12.05 -10.76
C ARG A 34 -13.25 11.77 -11.90
N ALA A 35 -13.17 12.55 -12.97
CA ALA A 35 -14.04 12.42 -14.13
C ALA A 35 -13.88 11.06 -14.86
N ARG A 36 -12.70 10.43 -14.76
CA ARG A 36 -12.42 9.14 -15.39
C ARG A 36 -12.39 7.97 -14.41
N PHE A 37 -12.60 8.20 -13.12
CA PHE A 37 -12.35 7.18 -12.09
C PHE A 37 -13.19 5.93 -12.30
N GLU A 38 -14.43 6.08 -12.77
CA GLU A 38 -15.34 4.98 -13.10
C GLU A 38 -14.76 3.98 -14.12
N SER A 39 -13.95 4.47 -15.07
CA SER A 39 -13.31 3.63 -16.08
C SER A 39 -12.03 2.92 -15.60
N VAL A 40 -11.46 3.35 -14.46
CA VAL A 40 -10.18 2.85 -13.94
C VAL A 40 -10.26 1.37 -13.51
N PRO A 41 -11.28 0.91 -12.76
CA PRO A 41 -11.42 -0.50 -12.40
C PRO A 41 -11.50 -1.45 -13.60
N SER A 42 -12.21 -1.05 -14.65
CA SER A 42 -12.33 -1.83 -15.88
C SER A 42 -10.99 -1.89 -16.62
N ALA A 43 -10.29 -0.76 -16.73
CA ALA A 43 -8.96 -0.68 -17.33
C ALA A 43 -7.93 -1.53 -16.56
N PHE A 44 -7.97 -1.48 -15.22
CA PHE A 44 -7.17 -2.33 -14.33
C PHE A 44 -7.42 -3.82 -14.63
N SER A 45 -8.69 -4.23 -14.60
CA SER A 45 -9.06 -5.64 -14.76
C SER A 45 -8.68 -6.19 -16.14
N LYS A 46 -8.84 -5.39 -17.20
CA LYS A 46 -8.46 -5.78 -18.57
C LYS A 46 -6.96 -6.03 -18.73
N ARG A 47 -6.11 -5.37 -17.93
CA ARG A 47 -4.66 -5.31 -18.16
C ARG A 47 -3.85 -6.08 -17.14
N LEU A 48 -4.21 -5.96 -15.87
CA LEU A 48 -3.45 -6.47 -14.74
C LEU A 48 -4.09 -7.69 -14.08
N VAL A 49 -5.35 -8.02 -14.36
CA VAL A 49 -5.99 -9.24 -13.86
C VAL A 49 -6.02 -10.29 -14.98
N PRO A 50 -5.38 -11.47 -14.79
CA PRO A 50 -5.39 -12.51 -15.80
C PRO A 50 -6.80 -13.06 -16.04
N TYR A 51 -7.27 -12.98 -17.28
CA TYR A 51 -8.57 -13.52 -17.70
C TYR A 51 -8.58 -15.06 -17.65
N SER A 52 -9.58 -15.66 -17.00
CA SER A 52 -9.85 -17.10 -17.14
C SER A 52 -10.92 -17.34 -18.20
N LYS A 53 -10.69 -18.31 -19.11
CA LYS A 53 -11.68 -18.68 -20.16
C LYS A 53 -12.99 -19.22 -19.58
N ASP A 54 -13.00 -19.67 -18.33
CA ASP A 54 -14.16 -20.22 -17.64
C ASP A 54 -15.10 -19.12 -17.09
N GLU A 55 -14.59 -17.91 -16.82
CA GLU A 55 -15.40 -16.75 -16.40
C GLU A 55 -16.42 -16.32 -17.48
N ASN A 56 -16.07 -16.47 -18.77
CA ASN A 56 -16.96 -16.15 -19.90
C ASN A 56 -18.28 -16.95 -19.92
N ARG A 57 -18.35 -18.11 -19.24
CA ARG A 57 -19.57 -18.94 -19.23
C ARG A 57 -20.50 -18.63 -18.05
N ARG A 58 -20.01 -17.93 -17.01
CA ARG A 58 -20.74 -17.74 -15.74
C ARG A 58 -21.35 -16.35 -15.58
N HIS A 59 -20.92 -15.34 -16.34
CA HIS A 59 -21.35 -13.96 -16.14
C HIS A 59 -22.09 -13.42 -17.36
N GLN A 60 -23.41 -13.66 -17.38
CA GLN A 60 -24.31 -13.20 -18.45
C GLN A 60 -25.15 -11.98 -18.02
N ARG A 61 -24.63 -11.15 -17.10
CA ARG A 61 -25.17 -9.82 -16.74
C ARG A 61 -24.00 -8.86 -16.49
N ASP A 62 -23.97 -7.75 -17.22
CA ASP A 62 -22.89 -6.76 -17.17
C ASP A 62 -22.64 -6.22 -15.74
N ASP A 63 -23.69 -5.99 -14.95
CA ASP A 63 -23.61 -5.44 -13.58
C ASP A 63 -22.81 -6.32 -12.60
N THR A 64 -22.85 -7.65 -12.75
CA THR A 64 -22.12 -8.56 -11.83
C THR A 64 -20.62 -8.54 -12.13
N LEU A 65 -20.27 -8.49 -13.41
CA LEU A 65 -18.88 -8.40 -13.84
C LEU A 65 -18.26 -7.08 -13.42
N GLU A 66 -19.01 -5.98 -13.53
CA GLU A 66 -18.55 -4.66 -13.09
C GLU A 66 -18.23 -4.65 -11.59
N ARG A 67 -19.11 -5.20 -10.74
CA ARG A 67 -18.85 -5.32 -9.29
C ARG A 67 -17.59 -6.11 -8.98
N ILE A 68 -17.38 -7.23 -9.66
CA ILE A 68 -16.19 -8.06 -9.48
C ILE A 68 -14.93 -7.29 -9.89
N ASN A 69 -14.97 -6.57 -11.00
CA ASN A 69 -13.86 -5.72 -11.45
C ASN A 69 -13.52 -4.63 -10.42
N ILE A 70 -14.55 -3.98 -9.86
CA ILE A 70 -14.38 -2.97 -8.81
C ILE A 70 -13.84 -3.59 -7.53
N ALA A 71 -14.31 -4.77 -7.13
CA ALA A 71 -13.82 -5.47 -5.95
C ALA A 71 -12.38 -5.95 -6.09
N LYS A 72 -11.96 -6.42 -7.28
CA LYS A 72 -10.55 -6.75 -7.58
C LYS A 72 -9.68 -5.49 -7.59
N PHE A 73 -10.16 -4.42 -8.22
CA PHE A 73 -9.47 -3.13 -8.24
C PHE A 73 -9.31 -2.55 -6.83
N SER A 74 -10.33 -2.62 -5.98
CA SER A 74 -10.29 -2.06 -4.63
C SER A 74 -9.21 -2.71 -3.77
N GLN A 75 -8.90 -4.00 -3.96
CA GLN A 75 -7.77 -4.65 -3.30
C GLN A 75 -6.47 -3.92 -3.56
N MET A 76 -6.18 -3.67 -4.83
CA MET A 76 -4.91 -3.08 -5.27
C MET A 76 -4.85 -1.58 -5.02
N TRP A 77 -5.95 -0.88 -5.28
CA TRP A 77 -6.08 0.54 -4.96
C TRP A 77 -5.90 0.80 -3.46
N ASN A 78 -6.54 0.01 -2.59
CA ASN A 78 -6.43 0.21 -1.15
C ASN A 78 -5.01 -0.07 -0.64
N GLU A 79 -4.33 -1.10 -1.13
CA GLU A 79 -2.92 -1.32 -0.79
C GLU A 79 -2.03 -0.16 -1.25
N PHE A 80 -2.29 0.39 -2.42
CA PHE A 80 -1.59 1.58 -2.92
C PHE A 80 -1.84 2.83 -2.06
N ILE A 81 -3.09 3.10 -1.66
CA ILE A 81 -3.40 4.22 -0.75
C ILE A 81 -2.78 4.01 0.64
N LEU A 82 -2.77 2.78 1.14
CA LEU A 82 -2.13 2.43 2.40
C LEU A 82 -0.60 2.61 2.34
N SER A 83 0.05 2.30 1.22
CA SER A 83 1.50 2.53 1.07
C SER A 83 1.83 4.02 1.07
N ILE A 84 1.04 4.85 0.36
CA ILE A 84 1.13 6.32 0.39
C ILE A 84 0.95 6.84 1.83
N ARG A 85 -0.01 6.30 2.60
CA ARG A 85 -0.18 6.66 4.01
C ARG A 85 1.02 6.25 4.87
N ASN A 86 1.57 5.05 4.66
CA ASN A 86 2.74 4.55 5.39
C ASN A 86 4.02 5.32 5.07
N GLU A 87 4.05 6.02 3.93
CA GLU A 87 5.10 6.99 3.58
C GLU A 87 4.81 8.40 4.12
N ASP A 88 3.69 8.59 4.83
CA ASP A 88 3.24 9.86 5.41
C ASP A 88 2.93 10.96 4.38
N LEU A 89 2.69 10.60 3.12
CA LEU A 89 2.31 11.56 2.09
C LEU A 89 0.85 12.04 2.24
N ILE A 90 0.01 11.32 2.99
CA ILE A 90 -1.38 11.68 3.27
C ILE A 90 -1.70 11.48 4.76
N ASN A 91 -2.70 12.18 5.29
CA ASN A 91 -3.21 11.97 6.67
C ASN A 91 -4.30 10.88 6.74
N HIS A 92 -4.78 10.56 7.95
CA HIS A 92 -5.85 9.57 8.14
C HIS A 92 -7.16 9.96 7.46
N TRP A 93 -7.50 11.24 7.46
CA TRP A 93 -8.73 11.74 6.83
C TRP A 93 -8.67 11.56 5.32
N GLU A 94 -7.61 12.03 4.66
CA GLU A 94 -7.38 11.84 3.22
C GLU A 94 -7.34 10.37 2.83
N LYS A 95 -6.67 9.52 3.63
CA LYS A 95 -6.69 8.07 3.45
C LYS A 95 -8.12 7.55 3.42
N ASN A 96 -8.95 7.89 4.41
CA ASN A 96 -10.32 7.38 4.50
C ASN A 96 -11.21 7.90 3.35
N LEU A 97 -10.90 9.07 2.78
CA LEU A 97 -11.59 9.58 1.59
C LEU A 97 -11.22 8.83 0.31
N LEU A 98 -9.98 8.37 0.21
CA LEU A 98 -9.44 7.73 -0.99
C LEU A 98 -9.70 6.22 -1.03
N LEU A 99 -9.86 5.56 0.12
CA LEU A 99 -10.14 4.12 0.17
C LEU A 99 -11.47 3.78 -0.51
N VAL A 100 -11.45 2.72 -1.31
CA VAL A 100 -12.65 2.12 -1.92
C VAL A 100 -13.14 1.02 -0.98
N PRO A 101 -14.38 1.09 -0.47
CA PRO A 101 -14.92 0.02 0.36
C PRO A 101 -14.86 -1.33 -0.33
N TYR A 102 -14.53 -2.37 0.44
CA TYR A 102 -14.81 -3.73 0.00
C TYR A 102 -16.32 -3.90 -0.02
N SER A 103 -16.88 -4.29 -1.16
CA SER A 103 -18.33 -4.41 -1.34
C SER A 103 -18.84 -5.54 -0.44
N SER A 104 -19.23 -5.20 0.79
CA SER A 104 -20.00 -6.11 1.62
C SER A 104 -21.34 -6.33 0.90
N GLY A 105 -21.79 -7.58 0.77
CA GLY A 105 -23.07 -7.92 0.12
C GLY A 105 -24.32 -7.28 0.74
N ASP A 106 -24.14 -6.43 1.75
CA ASP A 106 -25.15 -5.69 2.50
C ASP A 106 -25.77 -4.53 1.69
N VAL A 107 -25.10 -4.05 0.62
CA VAL A 107 -25.53 -2.87 -0.15
C VAL A 107 -25.76 -3.24 -1.62
N SER A 108 -26.89 -2.79 -2.18
CA SER A 108 -27.35 -3.09 -3.53
C SER A 108 -26.69 -2.23 -4.61
N VAL A 109 -25.79 -1.32 -4.26
CA VAL A 109 -25.06 -0.44 -5.19
C VAL A 109 -23.56 -0.52 -5.01
N VAL A 110 -22.82 -0.08 -6.03
CA VAL A 110 -21.37 0.09 -5.96
C VAL A 110 -21.04 1.20 -4.97
N GLN A 111 -20.19 0.88 -3.99
CA GLN A 111 -19.73 1.83 -2.99
C GLN A 111 -18.48 2.55 -3.49
N TRP A 112 -18.66 3.77 -3.97
CA TRP A 112 -17.55 4.60 -4.45
C TRP A 112 -16.79 5.26 -3.28
N PRO A 113 -15.49 5.58 -3.48
CA PRO A 113 -14.68 6.21 -2.45
C PRO A 113 -15.21 7.62 -2.13
N PRO A 114 -15.25 8.05 -0.84
CA PRO A 114 -15.94 9.28 -0.43
C PRO A 114 -15.46 10.54 -1.14
N PHE A 115 -14.21 10.59 -1.61
CA PHE A 115 -13.73 11.76 -2.34
C PHE A 115 -14.59 12.04 -3.58
N LEU A 116 -15.06 11.02 -4.32
CA LEU A 116 -15.92 11.19 -5.50
C LEU A 116 -17.33 11.68 -5.14
N LEU A 117 -17.80 11.33 -3.95
CA LEU A 117 -19.15 11.58 -3.46
C LEU A 117 -19.31 12.93 -2.75
N ALA A 118 -18.24 13.74 -2.72
CA ALA A 118 -18.21 15.04 -2.06
C ALA A 118 -19.38 15.94 -2.46
N SER A 119 -20.07 16.50 -1.45
CA SER A 119 -21.26 17.36 -1.57
C SER A 119 -22.49 16.75 -2.26
N LYS A 120 -22.44 15.50 -2.75
CA LYS A 120 -23.54 14.92 -3.52
C LYS A 120 -24.82 14.76 -2.69
N ILE A 121 -24.69 14.29 -1.45
CA ILE A 121 -25.84 14.09 -0.55
C ILE A 121 -26.46 15.43 -0.09
N PRO A 122 -25.69 16.42 0.40
CA PRO A 122 -26.25 17.74 0.71
C PRO A 122 -26.96 18.38 -0.49
N ILE A 123 -26.36 18.32 -1.68
CA ILE A 123 -26.98 18.85 -2.91
C ILE A 123 -28.29 18.12 -3.21
N ALA A 124 -28.32 16.79 -3.11
CA ALA A 124 -29.55 16.02 -3.31
C ALA A 124 -30.63 16.35 -2.28
N LEU A 125 -30.25 16.61 -1.02
CA LEU A 125 -31.17 17.02 0.03
C LEU A 125 -31.75 18.41 -0.25
N ASP A 126 -30.93 19.37 -0.68
CA ASP A 126 -31.39 20.70 -1.09
C ASP A 126 -32.32 20.61 -2.32
N MET A 127 -31.96 19.79 -3.32
CA MET A 127 -32.82 19.52 -4.48
C MET A 127 -34.18 18.96 -4.07
N ALA A 128 -34.22 18.03 -3.10
CA ALA A 128 -35.46 17.44 -2.60
C ALA A 128 -36.29 18.45 -1.78
N LYS A 129 -35.63 19.31 -0.98
CA LYS A 129 -36.29 20.33 -0.16
C LYS A 129 -36.93 21.43 -1.01
N ASP A 130 -36.25 21.84 -2.08
CA ASP A 130 -36.72 22.89 -2.98
C ASP A 130 -37.66 22.36 -4.07
N TYR A 131 -37.90 21.05 -4.10
CA TYR A 131 -38.79 20.40 -5.05
C TYR A 131 -40.26 20.74 -4.76
N LYS A 132 -40.94 21.37 -5.72
CA LYS A 132 -42.33 21.84 -5.59
C LYS A 132 -43.30 21.17 -6.57
N GLU A 133 -42.79 20.30 -7.44
CA GLU A 133 -43.58 19.59 -8.44
C GLU A 133 -44.32 18.40 -7.76
N ARG A 134 -45.41 17.92 -8.39
CA ARG A 134 -46.27 16.88 -7.80
C ARG A 134 -45.82 15.44 -8.09
N ASP A 135 -44.84 15.25 -8.97
CA ASP A 135 -44.40 13.94 -9.44
C ASP A 135 -42.96 13.66 -9.02
N ASP A 136 -42.76 12.75 -8.09
CA ASP A 136 -41.44 12.36 -7.60
C ASP A 136 -40.55 11.79 -8.72
N ALA A 137 -41.13 11.30 -9.82
CA ALA A 137 -40.39 10.73 -10.95
C ALA A 137 -39.40 11.72 -11.57
N ASP A 138 -39.74 13.01 -11.59
CA ASP A 138 -38.89 14.06 -12.15
C ASP A 138 -37.73 14.42 -11.23
N LEU A 139 -37.92 14.39 -9.92
CA LEU A 139 -36.83 14.51 -8.94
C LEU A 139 -35.88 13.31 -9.04
N PHE A 140 -36.41 12.08 -9.08
CA PHE A 140 -35.60 10.87 -9.23
C PHE A 140 -34.82 10.86 -10.54
N ARG A 141 -35.41 11.34 -11.65
CA ARG A 141 -34.71 11.49 -12.93
C ARG A 141 -33.54 12.47 -12.82
N LYS A 142 -33.73 13.62 -12.14
CA LYS A 142 -32.66 14.60 -11.93
C LYS A 142 -31.51 14.02 -11.07
N ILE A 143 -31.83 13.25 -10.03
CA ILE A 143 -30.83 12.57 -9.19
C ILE A 143 -30.08 11.49 -9.97
N LYS A 144 -30.79 10.71 -10.79
CA LYS A 144 -30.19 9.63 -11.63
C LYS A 144 -29.32 10.14 -12.78
N ASN A 145 -29.32 11.43 -13.08
CA ASN A 145 -28.40 11.99 -14.09
C ASN A 145 -26.94 12.01 -13.60
N ASP A 146 -26.71 11.84 -12.30
CA ASP A 146 -25.39 11.76 -11.69
C ASP A 146 -25.27 10.41 -10.95
N ASP A 147 -24.61 9.44 -11.59
CA ASP A 147 -24.51 8.08 -11.06
C ASP A 147 -23.88 8.05 -9.66
N PHE A 148 -22.88 8.90 -9.40
CA PHE A 148 -22.27 9.00 -8.07
C PHE A 148 -23.26 9.54 -7.03
N MET A 149 -24.10 10.51 -7.39
CA MET A 149 -25.15 11.01 -6.50
C MET A 149 -26.18 9.92 -6.21
N TYR A 150 -26.64 9.21 -7.23
CA TYR A 150 -27.57 8.10 -7.09
C TYR A 150 -27.00 7.00 -6.18
N PHE A 151 -25.77 6.54 -6.42
CA PHE A 151 -25.12 5.52 -5.60
C PHE A 151 -24.94 5.97 -4.14
N ALA A 152 -24.52 7.22 -3.90
CA ALA A 152 -24.35 7.74 -2.54
C ALA A 152 -25.67 7.77 -1.75
N ILE A 153 -26.78 8.13 -2.39
CA ILE A 153 -28.10 8.19 -1.75
C ILE A 153 -28.59 6.79 -1.39
N ILE A 154 -28.53 5.84 -2.34
CA ILE A 154 -28.96 4.46 -2.09
C ILE A 154 -28.09 3.83 -1.01
N GLU A 155 -26.78 4.04 -1.07
CA GLU A 155 -25.86 3.57 -0.05
C GLU A 155 -26.19 4.15 1.34
N CYS A 156 -26.41 5.46 1.46
CA CYS A 156 -26.78 6.07 2.73
C CYS A 156 -28.08 5.48 3.26
N TYR A 157 -29.10 5.37 2.42
CA TYR A 157 -30.40 4.81 2.78
C TYR A 157 -30.30 3.36 3.23
N GLU A 158 -29.56 2.52 2.50
CA GLU A 158 -29.39 1.11 2.84
C GLU A 158 -28.46 0.92 4.05
N THR A 159 -27.48 1.80 4.25
CA THR A 159 -26.64 1.75 5.46
C THR A 159 -27.44 2.11 6.72
N GLU A 160 -28.39 3.05 6.61
CA GLU A 160 -29.34 3.38 7.68
C GLU A 160 -30.42 2.31 7.87
N GLY A 161 -30.90 1.70 6.78
CA GLY A 161 -31.94 0.66 6.77
C GLY A 161 -31.46 -0.77 7.03
N CYS A 162 -30.17 -1.05 6.85
CA CYS A 162 -29.57 -2.36 7.07
C CYS A 162 -29.71 -2.76 8.55
N ALA A 163 -29.87 -4.06 8.79
CA ALA A 163 -30.16 -4.76 10.05
C ALA A 163 -29.28 -4.40 11.27
N THR A 164 -28.34 -3.50 11.08
CA THR A 164 -27.47 -2.88 12.07
C THR A 164 -28.11 -1.73 12.86
N TRP A 165 -28.96 -0.87 12.28
CA TRP A 165 -29.58 0.21 13.07
C TRP A 165 -30.50 -0.31 14.20
N PRO A 166 -31.28 -1.39 13.99
CA PRO A 166 -32.01 -2.05 15.08
C PRO A 166 -31.13 -2.64 16.19
N SER A 167 -29.83 -2.85 15.95
CA SER A 167 -28.86 -3.34 16.95
C SER A 167 -28.14 -2.23 17.71
N VAL A 168 -28.16 -1.00 17.17
CA VAL A 168 -27.64 0.23 17.81
C VAL A 168 -28.57 0.71 18.91
N LEU A 169 -29.88 0.51 18.71
CA LEU A 169 -30.90 0.73 19.72
C LEU A 169 -30.98 -0.50 20.61
N GLU A 170 -30.89 -0.34 21.94
CA GLU A 170 -31.23 -1.42 22.87
C GLU A 170 -32.62 -1.98 22.50
N LYS A 171 -32.73 -3.30 22.33
CA LYS A 171 -34.02 -3.97 22.10
C LYS A 171 -34.94 -3.61 23.27
N THR A 172 -35.91 -2.73 23.03
CA THR A 172 -37.00 -2.50 23.98
C THR A 172 -37.83 -3.78 24.02
N HIS A 173 -37.81 -4.47 25.17
CA HIS A 173 -38.78 -5.53 25.42
C HIS A 173 -40.19 -4.91 25.42
N THR A 174 -40.98 -5.30 24.42
CA THR A 174 -42.45 -5.43 24.37
C THR A 174 -43.31 -4.43 25.17
N PHE A 175 -44.05 -3.63 24.39
CA PHE A 175 -45.42 -3.16 24.63
C PHE A 175 -45.76 -2.69 26.06
N HIS A 176 -45.67 -1.37 26.27
CA HIS A 176 -46.76 -0.66 26.93
C HIS A 176 -47.06 0.63 26.16
N GLN A 177 -48.34 0.79 25.88
CA GLN A 177 -48.98 1.88 25.17
C GLN A 177 -48.92 3.14 26.04
N ASP A 178 -47.96 4.02 25.79
CA ASP A 178 -48.02 5.39 26.27
C ASP A 178 -47.40 6.35 25.27
N ASP A 179 -48.17 7.39 24.95
CA ASP A 179 -48.04 8.25 23.77
C ASP A 179 -47.01 9.37 24.03
N LYS A 180 -45.77 8.98 24.33
CA LYS A 180 -44.63 9.90 24.37
C LYS A 180 -43.77 9.67 23.15
N ARG A 181 -43.60 10.73 22.35
CA ARG A 181 -42.52 10.85 21.35
C ARG A 181 -41.17 10.80 22.08
N GLU A 182 -40.72 9.62 22.46
CA GLU A 182 -39.37 9.41 22.95
C GLU A 182 -38.40 9.65 21.79
N GLN A 183 -37.38 10.45 22.04
CA GLN A 183 -36.36 10.75 21.05
C GLN A 183 -35.60 9.45 20.76
N LYS A 184 -35.59 9.00 19.50
CA LYS A 184 -35.00 7.72 19.04
C LYS A 184 -33.51 7.51 19.37
N PHE A 185 -32.84 8.43 20.05
CA PHE A 185 -31.38 8.43 20.27
C PHE A 185 -30.95 8.33 21.75
N GLU A 186 -31.87 8.07 22.69
CA GLU A 186 -31.51 8.06 24.12
C GLU A 186 -30.62 6.89 24.57
N ARG A 187 -30.55 5.79 23.81
CA ARG A 187 -29.75 4.60 24.18
C ARG A 187 -29.01 4.00 23.00
N VAL A 188 -27.82 4.56 22.74
CA VAL A 188 -26.87 4.05 21.75
C VAL A 188 -26.04 2.95 22.41
N ASN A 189 -26.04 1.74 21.83
CA ASN A 189 -25.16 0.66 22.24
C ASN A 189 -23.68 1.01 21.94
N ILE A 190 -22.96 1.46 22.97
CA ILE A 190 -21.55 1.89 22.85
C ILE A 190 -20.62 0.68 22.65
N ASP A 191 -21.02 -0.54 23.00
CA ASP A 191 -20.18 -1.74 22.85
C ASP A 191 -19.92 -2.07 21.38
N LEU A 192 -20.80 -1.64 20.46
CA LEU A 192 -20.58 -1.73 19.02
C LEU A 192 -19.37 -0.91 18.55
N SER A 193 -18.94 0.12 19.29
CA SER A 193 -17.72 0.89 18.98
C SER A 193 -16.44 0.05 19.07
N GLN A 194 -16.48 -1.09 19.76
CA GLN A 194 -15.37 -2.04 19.83
C GLN A 194 -15.25 -2.90 18.56
N SER A 195 -16.33 -3.02 17.78
CA SER A 195 -16.32 -3.74 16.51
C SER A 195 -15.66 -2.89 15.41
N ARG A 196 -14.57 -3.39 14.85
CA ARG A 196 -13.83 -2.72 13.77
C ARG A 196 -14.69 -2.50 12.52
N SER A 197 -15.40 -3.55 12.08
CA SER A 197 -16.27 -3.49 10.90
C SER A 197 -17.41 -2.48 11.08
N TRP A 198 -17.96 -2.39 12.30
CA TRP A 198 -18.98 -1.41 12.63
C TRP A 198 -18.44 0.03 12.57
N MET A 199 -17.31 0.27 13.22
CA MET A 199 -16.68 1.60 13.24
C MET A 199 -16.30 2.07 11.83
N GLU A 200 -15.89 1.15 10.94
CA GLU A 200 -15.64 1.46 9.53
C GLU A 200 -16.91 1.93 8.80
N LYS A 201 -18.07 1.30 9.04
CA LYS A 201 -19.37 1.75 8.50
C LYS A 201 -19.79 3.11 9.05
N VAL A 202 -19.61 3.36 10.34
CA VAL A 202 -19.93 4.65 10.98
C VAL A 202 -19.05 5.78 10.46
N VAL A 203 -17.73 5.56 10.38
CA VAL A 203 -16.80 6.54 9.78
C VAL A 203 -17.20 6.83 8.34
N ARG A 204 -17.58 5.80 7.58
CA ARG A 204 -18.03 5.96 6.20
C ARG A 204 -19.30 6.81 6.09
N LEU A 205 -20.34 6.50 6.86
CA LEU A 205 -21.57 7.30 6.86
C LEU A 205 -21.30 8.75 7.26
N HIS A 206 -20.48 8.95 8.30
CA HIS A 206 -20.05 10.29 8.70
C HIS A 206 -19.36 11.04 7.55
N LEU A 207 -18.46 10.40 6.81
CA LEU A 207 -17.81 11.01 5.65
C LEU A 207 -18.81 11.32 4.54
N LEU A 208 -19.71 10.41 4.19
CA LEU A 208 -20.75 10.66 3.16
C LEU A 208 -21.59 11.92 3.47
N LEU A 209 -21.93 12.11 4.75
CA LEU A 209 -22.75 13.24 5.20
C LEU A 209 -21.97 14.55 5.38
N THR A 210 -20.68 14.49 5.68
CA THR A 210 -19.88 15.68 6.07
C THR A 210 -18.89 16.14 5.02
N VAL A 211 -18.55 15.32 4.03
CA VAL A 211 -17.56 15.66 3.02
C VAL A 211 -18.09 16.76 2.11
N LYS A 212 -17.45 17.93 2.23
CA LYS A 212 -17.71 19.13 1.43
C LYS A 212 -16.83 19.18 0.17
N GLU A 213 -17.01 20.22 -0.63
CA GLU A 213 -16.20 20.50 -1.84
C GLU A 213 -14.69 20.58 -1.59
N SER A 214 -14.25 20.81 -0.35
CA SER A 214 -12.81 20.77 0.00
C SER A 214 -12.12 19.44 -0.33
N ALA A 215 -12.88 18.34 -0.46
CA ALA A 215 -12.36 17.04 -0.89
C ALA A 215 -12.01 16.97 -2.39
N ILE A 216 -12.32 17.99 -3.20
CA ILE A 216 -11.95 18.06 -4.62
C ILE A 216 -10.41 18.05 -4.79
N ASN A 217 -9.69 18.62 -3.83
CA ASN A 217 -8.23 18.76 -3.86
C ASN A 217 -7.48 17.67 -3.08
N VAL A 218 -8.14 16.55 -2.75
CA VAL A 218 -7.52 15.44 -2.02
C VAL A 218 -6.88 14.43 -2.98
N PRO A 219 -5.66 13.94 -2.72
CA PRO A 219 -4.77 14.35 -1.62
C PRO A 219 -4.12 15.71 -1.86
N THR A 220 -3.77 16.41 -0.79
CA THR A 220 -3.18 17.75 -0.84
C THR A 220 -1.69 17.73 -1.20
N ASN A 221 -0.94 16.72 -0.73
CA ASN A 221 0.49 16.54 -1.01
C ASN A 221 0.76 16.32 -2.51
N LEU A 222 1.76 17.04 -3.04
CA LEU A 222 2.09 17.02 -4.47
C LEU A 222 2.64 15.68 -4.94
N GLU A 223 3.45 15.01 -4.11
CA GLU A 223 4.03 13.70 -4.45
C GLU A 223 2.96 12.60 -4.46
N ALA A 224 2.02 12.62 -3.50
CA ALA A 224 0.85 11.75 -3.52
C ALA A 224 0.02 11.95 -4.80
N ARG A 225 -0.27 13.20 -5.18
CA ARG A 225 -0.98 13.53 -6.44
C ARG A 225 -0.23 12.99 -7.65
N ARG A 226 1.09 13.18 -7.70
CA ARG A 226 1.94 12.71 -8.81
C ARG A 226 1.86 11.20 -8.94
N ARG A 227 2.00 10.47 -7.83
CA ARG A 227 1.95 8.99 -7.82
C ARG A 227 0.58 8.45 -8.22
N ILE A 228 -0.51 9.01 -7.67
CA ILE A 228 -1.88 8.61 -8.04
C ILE A 228 -2.15 8.88 -9.52
N THR A 229 -1.72 10.05 -10.01
CA THR A 229 -1.89 10.41 -11.42
C THR A 229 -1.08 9.49 -12.33
N PHE A 230 0.16 9.16 -11.96
CA PHE A 230 0.99 8.21 -12.68
C PHE A 230 0.38 6.81 -12.72
N PHE A 231 -0.14 6.34 -11.59
CA PHE A 231 -0.87 5.09 -11.47
C PHE A 231 -2.07 5.04 -12.43
N ALA A 232 -2.92 6.06 -12.40
CA ALA A 232 -4.10 6.07 -13.26
C ALA A 232 -3.71 6.13 -14.74
N ASN A 233 -2.72 6.94 -15.11
CA ASN A 233 -2.23 7.02 -16.49
C ASN A 233 -1.67 5.69 -17.00
N SER A 234 -0.91 4.94 -16.19
CA SER A 234 -0.33 3.67 -16.63
C SER A 234 -1.41 2.63 -16.98
N LEU A 235 -2.57 2.72 -16.34
CA LEU A 235 -3.75 1.91 -16.65
C LEU A 235 -4.47 2.30 -17.95
N PHE A 236 -4.08 3.39 -18.63
CA PHE A 236 -4.59 3.74 -19.96
C PHE A 236 -3.54 3.61 -21.08
N MET A 237 -2.26 3.39 -20.76
CA MET A 237 -1.19 3.14 -21.76
C MET A 237 -1.25 1.77 -22.45
N THR A 238 -0.89 1.63 -23.72
CA THR A 238 -0.83 0.30 -24.36
C THR A 238 0.13 -0.65 -23.62
N MET A 239 -0.38 -1.75 -23.06
CA MET A 239 0.41 -2.75 -22.32
C MET A 239 -0.07 -4.19 -22.60
N PRO A 240 0.82 -5.19 -22.60
CA PRO A 240 0.43 -6.58 -22.80
C PRO A 240 -0.42 -7.09 -21.62
N SER A 241 -1.29 -8.07 -21.88
CA SER A 241 -2.07 -8.72 -20.82
C SER A 241 -1.18 -9.43 -19.83
N ALA A 242 -1.42 -9.22 -18.53
CA ALA A 242 -0.68 -9.86 -17.47
C ALA A 242 -0.92 -11.39 -17.46
N PRO A 243 0.13 -12.23 -17.45
CA PRO A 243 -0.02 -13.64 -17.16
C PRO A 243 -0.28 -13.84 -15.66
N LYS A 244 -0.82 -15.01 -15.29
CA LYS A 244 -0.85 -15.43 -13.87
C LYS A 244 0.55 -15.44 -13.28
N VAL A 245 0.70 -15.09 -12.00
CA VAL A 245 1.98 -14.99 -11.31
C VAL A 245 2.77 -16.28 -11.39
N ARG A 246 2.09 -17.43 -11.27
CA ARG A 246 2.72 -18.76 -11.42
C ARG A 246 3.46 -18.92 -12.76
N ASN A 247 2.98 -18.27 -13.82
CA ASN A 247 3.52 -18.31 -15.18
C ASN A 247 4.50 -17.16 -15.46
N MET A 248 4.65 -16.18 -14.57
CA MET A 248 5.64 -15.11 -14.72
C MET A 248 7.07 -15.66 -14.62
N ILE A 249 7.98 -15.04 -15.35
CA ILE A 249 9.43 -15.31 -15.22
C ILE A 249 9.88 -14.74 -13.86
N SER A 250 10.63 -15.54 -13.09
CA SER A 250 11.24 -15.05 -11.86
C SER A 250 12.33 -14.03 -12.20
N PHE A 251 12.43 -12.96 -11.42
CA PHE A 251 13.46 -11.95 -11.59
C PHE A 251 14.15 -11.62 -10.27
N SER A 252 15.36 -11.09 -10.38
CA SER A 252 16.13 -10.64 -9.23
C SER A 252 16.57 -9.21 -9.43
N VAL A 253 16.56 -8.43 -8.35
CA VAL A 253 17.10 -7.08 -8.33
C VAL A 253 18.42 -7.12 -7.56
N LEU A 254 19.45 -6.49 -8.11
CA LEU A 254 20.75 -6.34 -7.47
C LEU A 254 20.99 -4.85 -7.21
N THR A 255 21.27 -4.50 -5.96
CA THR A 255 21.71 -3.15 -5.59
C THR A 255 23.13 -3.19 -5.05
N PRO A 256 24.10 -2.56 -5.74
CA PRO A 256 25.43 -2.39 -5.19
C PRO A 256 25.38 -1.46 -3.99
N TYR A 257 26.10 -1.83 -2.92
CA TYR A 257 26.21 -1.07 -1.69
C TYR A 257 27.62 -1.19 -1.15
N TYR A 258 28.22 -0.08 -0.72
CA TYR A 258 29.57 -0.09 -0.17
C TYR A 258 29.63 0.54 1.22
N ARG A 259 29.46 1.86 1.31
CA ARG A 259 29.64 2.65 2.55
C ARG A 259 28.57 3.71 2.75
N GLU A 260 27.56 3.75 1.88
CA GLU A 260 26.46 4.69 1.99
C GLU A 260 25.75 4.53 3.34
N PRO A 261 25.14 5.57 3.91
CA PRO A 261 24.36 5.43 5.13
C PRO A 261 23.23 4.40 4.96
N VAL A 262 23.17 3.41 5.85
CA VAL A 262 22.06 2.44 5.85
C VAL A 262 20.80 3.11 6.39
N LEU A 263 20.97 3.76 7.54
CA LEU A 263 20.08 4.72 8.18
C LEU A 263 20.99 5.85 8.67
N TYR A 264 20.49 7.07 8.71
CA TYR A 264 21.21 8.14 9.38
C TYR A 264 21.36 7.83 10.88
N SER A 265 22.43 8.31 11.49
CA SER A 265 22.67 8.18 12.93
C SER A 265 21.92 9.25 13.72
N THR A 266 21.70 9.02 15.01
CA THR A 266 21.11 10.05 15.88
C THR A 266 22.01 11.26 16.04
N GLU A 267 23.32 11.07 15.91
CA GLU A 267 24.32 12.12 16.01
C GLU A 267 24.32 13.01 14.77
N GLU A 268 24.22 12.41 13.57
CA GLU A 268 24.11 13.13 12.30
C GLU A 268 22.89 14.06 12.32
N LEU A 269 21.74 13.57 12.77
CA LEU A 269 20.48 14.32 12.78
C LEU A 269 20.42 15.47 13.80
N LYS A 270 21.30 15.46 14.81
CA LYS A 270 21.33 16.47 15.88
C LYS A 270 22.37 17.56 15.65
N LYS A 271 23.35 17.32 14.78
CA LYS A 271 24.39 18.30 14.47
C LYS A 271 23.98 19.10 13.25
N GLU A 272 24.12 20.42 13.33
CA GLU A 272 24.10 21.28 12.15
C GLU A 272 25.33 20.91 11.31
N ASN A 273 25.10 20.30 10.14
CA ASN A 273 26.15 19.85 9.23
C ASN A 273 26.11 20.71 7.96
N GLU A 274 27.25 20.89 7.30
CA GLU A 274 27.35 21.60 6.01
C GLU A 274 26.48 20.96 4.90
N ASP A 275 26.13 19.67 5.06
CA ASP A 275 25.31 18.90 4.11
C ASP A 275 23.79 19.04 4.35
N ASP A 276 23.35 19.90 5.27
CA ASP A 276 21.94 20.11 5.64
C ASP A 276 21.18 18.84 6.12
N ILE A 277 21.90 17.77 6.48
CA ILE A 277 21.34 16.50 7.00
C ILE A 277 21.05 16.63 8.51
N ASP A 278 20.23 17.59 8.89
CA ASP A 278 19.70 17.70 10.25
C ASP A 278 18.18 17.44 10.25
N LEU A 279 17.64 16.98 11.37
CA LEU A 279 16.21 16.67 11.47
C LEU A 279 15.33 17.89 11.15
N TYR A 280 15.78 19.08 11.56
CA TYR A 280 15.02 20.31 11.45
C TYR A 280 14.81 20.73 9.98
N ASN A 281 15.85 20.63 9.16
CA ASN A 281 15.81 20.87 7.72
C ASN A 281 14.85 19.89 7.04
N PHE A 282 14.90 18.60 7.35
CA PHE A 282 13.94 17.65 6.78
C PHE A 282 12.49 18.00 7.14
N ILE A 283 12.23 18.44 8.38
CA ILE A 283 10.90 18.90 8.80
C ILE A 283 10.49 20.16 8.03
N ILE A 284 11.39 21.11 7.80
CA ILE A 284 11.10 22.33 7.03
C ILE A 284 10.74 22.02 5.58
N HIS A 285 11.46 21.10 4.94
CA HIS A 285 11.22 20.71 3.55
C HIS A 285 9.95 19.85 3.39
N HIS A 286 9.59 19.07 4.42
CA HIS A 286 8.47 18.10 4.39
C HIS A 286 7.45 18.36 5.52
N LYS A 287 7.02 19.62 5.71
CA LYS A 287 6.14 20.02 6.83
C LYS A 287 4.81 19.27 6.88
N ASP A 288 4.19 19.08 5.73
CA ASP A 288 2.93 18.35 5.60
C ASP A 288 3.11 16.86 5.90
N GLU A 289 4.18 16.24 5.40
CA GLU A 289 4.48 14.84 5.69
C GLU A 289 4.85 14.61 7.16
N TRP A 290 5.54 15.55 7.80
CA TRP A 290 5.86 15.47 9.23
C TRP A 290 4.58 15.50 10.08
N LYS A 291 3.63 16.37 9.75
CA LYS A 291 2.32 16.41 10.41
C LYS A 291 1.58 15.07 10.29
N ASN A 292 1.60 14.47 9.11
CA ASN A 292 0.99 13.16 8.86
C ASN A 292 1.70 12.04 9.64
N TYR A 293 3.03 12.13 9.77
CA TYR A 293 3.83 11.23 10.58
C TYR A 293 3.49 11.34 12.07
N GLU A 294 3.40 12.55 12.61
CA GLU A 294 2.99 12.79 13.99
C GLU A 294 1.60 12.23 14.28
N GLU A 295 0.67 12.40 13.35
CA GLU A 295 -0.66 11.81 13.43
C GLU A 295 -0.60 10.26 13.46
N ARG A 296 0.31 9.64 12.68
CA ARG A 296 0.45 8.18 12.61
C ARG A 296 0.97 7.57 13.90
N ILE A 297 2.04 8.12 14.45
CA ILE A 297 2.70 7.57 15.64
C ILE A 297 1.92 7.84 16.93
N ARG A 298 1.02 8.84 16.92
CA ARG A 298 0.10 9.11 18.02
C ARG A 298 -1.16 8.22 17.97
N ASP A 299 -1.41 7.50 16.87
CA ASP A 299 -2.56 6.59 16.78
C ASP A 299 -2.38 5.39 17.73
N PRO A 300 -3.23 5.25 18.76
CA PRO A 300 -3.14 4.14 19.70
C PRO A 300 -3.29 2.77 19.04
N LYS A 301 -4.00 2.68 17.90
CA LYS A 301 -4.27 1.43 17.17
C LYS A 301 -3.03 0.82 16.54
N LEU A 302 -1.98 1.62 16.32
CA LEU A 302 -0.78 1.20 15.61
C LEU A 302 0.37 0.79 16.55
N GLY A 303 0.19 0.91 17.86
CA GLY A 303 1.13 0.38 18.86
C GLY A 303 2.51 1.05 18.86
N TYR A 304 2.61 2.31 18.43
CA TYR A 304 3.87 3.08 18.47
C TYR A 304 4.18 3.69 19.85
N ALA A 305 3.21 3.74 20.76
CA ALA A 305 3.34 4.43 22.05
C ALA A 305 4.53 3.95 22.92
N ASN A 306 4.89 2.66 22.80
CA ASN A 306 5.99 2.06 23.56
C ASN A 306 7.32 2.01 22.79
N LYS A 307 7.36 2.53 21.55
CA LYS A 307 8.58 2.52 20.73
C LYS A 307 9.42 3.76 21.00
N ASP A 308 10.73 3.62 20.85
CA ASP A 308 11.65 4.74 20.98
C ASP A 308 11.37 5.78 19.90
N ARG A 309 11.01 6.99 20.35
CA ARG A 309 10.69 8.12 19.47
C ARG A 309 11.89 8.53 18.62
N SER A 310 13.09 8.51 19.19
CA SER A 310 14.32 8.88 18.48
C SER A 310 14.58 7.93 17.31
N GLU A 311 14.32 6.63 17.49
CA GLU A 311 14.45 5.63 16.43
C GLU A 311 13.39 5.80 15.33
N LEU A 312 12.15 6.15 15.69
CA LEU A 312 11.09 6.43 14.72
C LEU A 312 11.41 7.67 13.87
N ASP A 313 11.89 8.75 14.51
CA ASP A 313 12.28 9.99 13.82
C ASP A 313 13.48 9.73 12.90
N ARG A 314 14.48 8.99 13.40
CA ARG A 314 15.66 8.55 12.61
C ARG A 314 15.26 7.75 11.37
N GLN A 315 14.32 6.82 11.53
CA GLN A 315 13.79 6.03 10.43
C GLN A 315 13.02 6.89 9.43
N TRP A 316 12.19 7.82 9.91
CA TRP A 316 11.40 8.72 9.08
C TRP A 316 12.27 9.60 8.18
N VAL A 317 13.35 10.17 8.73
CA VAL A 317 14.32 10.98 7.97
C VAL A 317 15.07 10.10 6.96
N SER A 318 15.54 8.93 7.39
CA SER A 318 16.30 8.02 6.53
C SER A 318 15.51 7.59 5.28
N TYR A 319 14.17 7.48 5.38
CA TYR A 319 13.32 7.18 4.23
C TYR A 319 13.13 8.34 3.24
N ARG A 320 13.54 9.56 3.60
CA ARG A 320 13.52 10.74 2.74
C ARG A 320 14.90 11.14 2.23
N GLY A 321 15.96 10.66 2.87
CA GLY A 321 17.34 10.80 2.41
C GLY A 321 17.75 9.81 1.33
N GLN A 322 19.06 9.75 1.10
CA GLN A 322 19.70 8.82 0.17
C GLN A 322 20.32 7.66 0.96
N THR A 323 19.47 6.79 1.50
CA THR A 323 19.91 5.68 2.37
C THR A 323 19.60 4.32 1.75
N LEU A 324 20.37 3.29 2.14
CA LEU A 324 20.07 1.92 1.74
C LEU A 324 18.68 1.49 2.21
N ALA A 325 18.25 1.89 3.41
CA ALA A 325 16.93 1.54 3.93
C ALA A 325 15.78 2.06 3.05
N ARG A 326 15.90 3.28 2.49
CA ARG A 326 14.93 3.82 1.53
C ARG A 326 14.88 2.98 0.26
N THR A 327 16.04 2.67 -0.32
CA THR A 327 16.13 1.85 -1.53
C THR A 327 15.55 0.46 -1.30
N VAL A 328 15.92 -0.19 -0.20
CA VAL A 328 15.42 -1.51 0.17
C VAL A 328 13.89 -1.48 0.32
N ARG A 329 13.35 -0.52 1.07
CA ARG A 329 11.90 -0.36 1.23
C ARG A 329 11.20 -0.25 -0.13
N GLY A 330 11.71 0.60 -1.04
CA GLY A 330 11.12 0.78 -2.37
C GLY A 330 11.15 -0.49 -3.21
N MET A 331 12.27 -1.21 -3.23
CA MET A 331 12.40 -2.46 -3.99
C MET A 331 11.52 -3.58 -3.44
N MET A 332 11.21 -3.56 -2.15
CA MET A 332 10.35 -4.58 -1.53
C MET A 332 8.87 -4.46 -1.92
N TYR A 333 8.43 -3.31 -2.47
CA TYR A 333 7.10 -3.18 -3.05
C TYR A 333 6.87 -4.14 -4.23
N TYR A 334 7.91 -4.58 -4.95
CA TYR A 334 7.76 -5.64 -5.96
C TYR A 334 7.25 -6.95 -5.34
N ARG A 335 7.83 -7.35 -4.20
CA ARG A 335 7.40 -8.54 -3.46
C ARG A 335 5.96 -8.39 -2.96
N GLU A 336 5.64 -7.27 -2.32
CA GLU A 336 4.30 -7.01 -1.79
C GLU A 336 3.22 -7.02 -2.89
N THR A 337 3.54 -6.42 -4.03
CA THR A 337 2.63 -6.41 -5.19
C THR A 337 2.46 -7.81 -5.78
N LEU A 338 3.51 -8.62 -5.85
CA LEU A 338 3.42 -10.01 -6.30
C LEU A 338 2.58 -10.88 -5.35
N GLU A 339 2.68 -10.67 -4.04
CA GLU A 339 1.84 -11.35 -3.04
C GLU A 339 0.36 -11.01 -3.27
N LEU A 340 0.05 -9.73 -3.45
CA LEU A 340 -1.31 -9.28 -3.75
C LEU A 340 -1.82 -9.82 -5.10
N GLN A 341 -0.99 -9.82 -6.13
CA GLN A 341 -1.35 -10.33 -7.45
C GLN A 341 -1.60 -11.85 -7.37
N CYS A 342 -0.81 -12.60 -6.60
CA CYS A 342 -1.09 -14.01 -6.33
C CYS A 342 -2.45 -14.18 -5.66
N PHE A 343 -2.77 -13.35 -4.66
CA PHE A 343 -4.08 -13.38 -4.03
C PHE A 343 -5.20 -13.17 -5.07
N LEU A 344 -5.08 -12.19 -5.96
CA LEU A 344 -6.07 -11.95 -7.03
C LEU A 344 -6.19 -13.10 -8.04
N ASP A 345 -5.11 -13.87 -8.28
CA ASP A 345 -5.10 -15.01 -9.20
C ASP A 345 -5.83 -16.25 -8.68
N PHE A 346 -5.94 -16.39 -7.35
CA PHE A 346 -6.43 -17.58 -6.66
C PHE A 346 -7.66 -17.35 -5.78
N ALA A 347 -7.95 -16.11 -5.37
CA ALA A 347 -9.10 -15.79 -4.55
C ALA A 347 -10.41 -16.05 -5.32
N ASP A 348 -11.38 -16.64 -4.63
CA ASP A 348 -12.75 -16.70 -5.11
C ASP A 348 -13.48 -15.37 -4.86
N ASP A 349 -14.69 -15.24 -5.41
CA ASP A 349 -15.47 -14.00 -5.29
C ASP A 349 -15.71 -13.61 -3.83
N ASN A 350 -15.97 -14.58 -2.93
CA ASN A 350 -16.19 -14.32 -1.51
C ASN A 350 -14.95 -13.73 -0.83
N ALA A 351 -13.76 -14.29 -1.10
CA ALA A 351 -12.49 -13.75 -0.60
C ALA A 351 -12.18 -12.37 -1.21
N ILE A 352 -12.52 -12.14 -2.48
CA ILE A 352 -12.36 -10.82 -3.11
C ILE A 352 -13.26 -9.78 -2.42
N PHE A 353 -14.51 -10.11 -2.08
CA PHE A 353 -15.41 -9.20 -1.36
C PHE A 353 -15.03 -9.02 0.12
N GLY A 354 -14.37 -10.00 0.74
CA GLY A 354 -13.92 -9.93 2.13
C GLY A 354 -12.72 -9.00 2.38
N GLY A 355 -11.94 -8.68 1.34
CA GLY A 355 -10.81 -7.74 1.42
C GLY A 355 -9.50 -8.35 1.90
N TYR A 356 -8.43 -8.14 1.15
CA TYR A 356 -7.08 -8.68 1.34
C TYR A 356 -6.52 -8.46 2.75
N ARG A 357 -6.85 -7.34 3.42
CA ARG A 357 -6.42 -7.06 4.82
C ARG A 357 -7.51 -7.25 5.88
N ALA A 358 -8.77 -7.42 5.48
CA ALA A 358 -9.91 -7.43 6.39
C ALA A 358 -10.38 -8.84 6.75
N ILE A 359 -9.94 -9.86 6.00
CA ILE A 359 -10.30 -11.25 6.28
C ILE A 359 -9.63 -11.74 7.57
N ASP A 360 -10.43 -12.40 8.41
CA ASP A 360 -9.95 -13.04 9.63
C ASP A 360 -8.89 -14.09 9.30
N ILE A 361 -7.66 -13.88 9.81
CA ILE A 361 -6.51 -14.79 9.68
C ILE A 361 -6.81 -16.17 10.32
N ASN A 362 -7.89 -16.27 11.09
CA ASN A 362 -8.38 -17.51 11.68
C ASN A 362 -9.21 -18.39 10.71
N HIS A 363 -9.66 -17.86 9.56
CA HIS A 363 -10.30 -18.69 8.54
C HIS A 363 -9.24 -19.53 7.82
N ARG A 364 -9.33 -20.85 7.96
CA ARG A 364 -8.30 -21.81 7.50
C ARG A 364 -7.95 -21.63 6.02
N ASP A 365 -8.96 -21.48 5.17
CA ASP A 365 -8.79 -21.40 3.71
C ASP A 365 -8.03 -20.12 3.30
N TYR A 366 -8.29 -19.00 3.98
CA TYR A 366 -7.62 -17.74 3.71
C TYR A 366 -6.16 -17.75 4.19
N ARG A 367 -5.89 -18.36 5.35
CA ARG A 367 -4.51 -18.54 5.81
C ARG A 367 -3.69 -19.34 4.79
N THR A 368 -4.25 -20.45 4.30
CA THR A 368 -3.59 -21.26 3.27
C THR A 368 -3.38 -20.49 1.97
N LEU A 369 -4.37 -19.71 1.52
CA LEU A 369 -4.25 -18.83 0.36
C LEU A 369 -3.11 -17.80 0.52
N LYS A 370 -3.03 -17.16 1.68
CA LYS A 370 -1.98 -16.18 1.99
C LYS A 370 -0.59 -16.82 2.02
N GLU A 371 -0.45 -17.97 2.67
CA GLU A 371 0.82 -18.71 2.70
C GLU A 371 1.27 -19.12 1.29
N GLN A 372 0.34 -19.56 0.44
CA GLN A 372 0.63 -19.87 -0.97
C GLN A 372 1.05 -18.63 -1.77
N ALA A 373 0.36 -17.51 -1.59
CA ALA A 373 0.70 -16.24 -2.22
C ALA A 373 2.10 -15.76 -1.82
N GLN A 374 2.45 -15.87 -0.54
CA GLN A 374 3.78 -15.53 -0.03
C GLN A 374 4.87 -16.43 -0.62
N ALA A 375 4.65 -17.74 -0.63
CA ALA A 375 5.60 -18.71 -1.18
C ALA A 375 5.85 -18.48 -2.68
N LEU A 376 4.80 -18.16 -3.45
CA LEU A 376 4.93 -17.83 -4.86
C LEU A 376 5.66 -16.51 -5.08
N ALA A 377 5.34 -15.46 -4.31
CA ALA A 377 6.05 -14.19 -4.38
C ALA A 377 7.55 -14.37 -4.11
N ASP A 378 7.91 -15.16 -3.10
CA ASP A 378 9.31 -15.47 -2.74
C ASP A 378 10.03 -16.32 -3.80
N LEU A 379 9.30 -17.10 -4.60
CA LEU A 379 9.86 -17.85 -5.74
C LEU A 379 10.03 -16.98 -6.99
N LYS A 380 9.21 -15.93 -7.14
CA LYS A 380 9.22 -15.04 -8.30
C LYS A 380 10.14 -13.84 -8.15
N PHE A 381 10.41 -13.41 -6.92
CA PHE A 381 11.21 -12.23 -6.65
C PHE A 381 12.26 -12.49 -5.59
N THR A 382 13.51 -12.16 -5.90
CA THR A 382 14.61 -12.13 -4.94
C THR A 382 15.31 -10.78 -5.04
N TYR A 383 15.59 -10.17 -3.89
CA TYR A 383 16.32 -8.91 -3.85
C TYR A 383 17.66 -9.11 -3.15
N VAL A 384 18.75 -8.78 -3.84
CA VAL A 384 20.12 -8.94 -3.34
C VAL A 384 20.76 -7.57 -3.20
N VAL A 385 21.32 -7.29 -2.03
CA VAL A 385 22.18 -6.13 -1.80
C VAL A 385 23.60 -6.62 -1.58
N SER A 386 24.56 -6.09 -2.34
CA SER A 386 25.96 -6.52 -2.24
C SER A 386 26.72 -5.74 -1.18
N CYS A 387 26.44 -5.97 0.10
CA CYS A 387 27.14 -5.30 1.21
C CYS A 387 28.53 -5.87 1.46
N GLN A 388 29.52 -5.51 0.63
CA GLN A 388 30.86 -6.08 0.67
C GLN A 388 31.52 -6.02 2.06
N LEU A 389 31.32 -4.92 2.79
CA LEU A 389 31.92 -4.68 4.11
C LEU A 389 31.16 -5.33 5.27
N TYR A 390 30.00 -5.96 5.03
CA TYR A 390 29.15 -6.50 6.09
C TYR A 390 29.87 -7.53 6.97
N GLY A 391 30.73 -8.36 6.37
CA GLY A 391 31.54 -9.35 7.10
C GLY A 391 32.56 -8.72 8.05
N ALA A 392 33.18 -7.61 7.63
CA ALA A 392 34.12 -6.86 8.45
C ALA A 392 33.38 -6.06 9.54
N GLN A 393 32.30 -5.38 9.20
CA GLN A 393 31.45 -4.61 10.13
C GLN A 393 30.90 -5.50 11.25
N LYS A 394 30.51 -6.74 10.93
CA LYS A 394 30.08 -7.74 11.90
C LYS A 394 31.14 -8.06 12.96
N LYS A 395 32.42 -8.05 12.60
CA LYS A 395 33.56 -8.38 13.48
C LYS A 395 34.18 -7.14 14.14
N SER A 396 33.81 -5.95 13.68
CA SER A 396 34.41 -4.69 14.10
C SER A 396 34.06 -4.34 15.55
N SER A 397 35.01 -3.76 16.26
CA SER A 397 34.79 -3.17 17.58
C SER A 397 34.31 -1.71 17.50
N ASP A 398 34.35 -1.11 16.31
CA ASP A 398 33.91 0.27 16.10
C ASP A 398 32.38 0.41 16.24
N ALA A 399 31.93 1.49 16.89
CA ALA A 399 30.51 1.68 17.17
C ALA A 399 29.69 1.95 15.89
N GLN A 400 30.26 2.66 14.92
CA GLN A 400 29.60 2.98 13.66
C GLN A 400 29.45 1.73 12.79
N ASP A 401 30.51 0.92 12.71
CA ASP A 401 30.46 -0.36 12.00
C ASP A 401 29.43 -1.32 12.59
N ARG A 402 29.37 -1.43 13.93
CA ARG A 402 28.34 -2.24 14.60
C ARG A 402 26.93 -1.72 14.36
N SER A 403 26.74 -0.40 14.38
CA SER A 403 25.45 0.22 14.05
C SER A 403 25.02 -0.12 12.62
N CYS A 404 25.93 -0.01 11.65
CA CYS A 404 25.69 -0.37 10.26
C CYS A 404 25.30 -1.86 10.11
N TYR A 405 26.05 -2.76 10.76
CA TYR A 405 25.74 -4.18 10.82
C TYR A 405 24.31 -4.45 11.35
N VAL A 406 23.96 -3.85 12.49
CA VAL A 406 22.63 -4.00 13.12
C VAL A 406 21.54 -3.45 12.22
N ASN A 407 21.76 -2.30 11.57
CA ASN A 407 20.80 -1.71 10.65
C ASN A 407 20.54 -2.61 9.44
N ILE A 408 21.59 -3.20 8.83
CA ILE A 408 21.44 -4.17 7.73
C ILE A 408 20.74 -5.45 8.20
N LEU A 409 21.09 -5.96 9.38
CA LEU A 409 20.42 -7.12 9.97
C LEU A 409 18.93 -6.88 10.18
N ASN A 410 18.55 -5.71 10.72
CA ASN A 410 17.16 -5.33 10.90
C ASN A 410 16.41 -5.24 9.57
N LEU A 411 17.05 -4.75 8.50
CA LEU A 411 16.45 -4.79 7.16
C LEU A 411 16.20 -6.22 6.69
N MET A 412 17.16 -7.14 6.88
CA MET A 412 16.98 -8.55 6.53
C MET A 412 15.88 -9.25 7.34
N LEU A 413 15.70 -8.89 8.61
CA LEU A 413 14.65 -9.42 9.47
C LEU A 413 13.27 -8.85 9.11
N THR A 414 13.23 -7.59 8.68
CA THR A 414 12.00 -6.91 8.25
C THR A 414 11.51 -7.43 6.90
N TYR A 415 12.43 -7.73 5.97
CA TYR A 415 12.11 -8.08 4.59
C TYR A 415 12.57 -9.52 4.23
N PRO A 416 11.66 -10.51 4.25
CA PRO A 416 12.02 -11.93 4.10
C PRO A 416 12.69 -12.32 2.78
N SER A 417 12.45 -11.59 1.68
CA SER A 417 13.07 -11.85 0.37
C SER A 417 14.40 -11.10 0.16
N LEU A 418 14.79 -10.24 1.10
CA LEU A 418 16.08 -9.56 1.06
C LEU A 418 17.21 -10.55 1.36
N ARG A 419 18.26 -10.47 0.55
CA ARG A 419 19.51 -11.21 0.71
C ARG A 419 20.66 -10.22 0.74
N VAL A 420 21.65 -10.53 1.56
CA VAL A 420 22.90 -9.75 1.63
C VAL A 420 24.04 -10.61 1.12
N ALA A 421 24.71 -10.12 0.08
CA ALA A 421 25.92 -10.71 -0.45
C ALA A 421 27.13 -9.94 0.08
N TYR A 422 28.10 -10.63 0.67
CA TYR A 422 29.30 -9.99 1.25
C TYR A 422 30.52 -10.90 1.15
N ILE A 423 31.70 -10.33 1.42
CA ILE A 423 32.97 -11.06 1.46
C ILE A 423 33.32 -11.35 2.92
N ASP A 424 33.44 -12.63 3.28
CA ASP A 424 33.91 -13.07 4.60
C ASP A 424 35.40 -13.39 4.54
N GLU A 425 36.22 -12.63 5.25
CA GLU A 425 37.65 -12.87 5.41
C GLU A 425 37.92 -13.74 6.64
N ARG A 426 38.66 -14.83 6.47
CA ARG A 426 39.07 -15.73 7.56
C ARG A 426 40.56 -16.01 7.48
N GLU A 427 41.19 -16.16 8.65
CA GLU A 427 42.54 -16.71 8.73
C GLU A 427 42.45 -18.23 8.86
N GLU A 428 43.02 -18.95 7.89
CA GLU A 428 43.09 -20.41 7.90
C GLU A 428 44.54 -20.86 7.79
N THR A 429 44.87 -21.97 8.46
CA THR A 429 46.22 -22.53 8.44
C THR A 429 46.37 -23.46 7.24
N VAL A 430 46.87 -22.94 6.12
CA VAL A 430 47.18 -23.73 4.92
C VAL A 430 48.67 -24.06 4.95
N ASN A 431 49.02 -25.35 4.95
CA ASN A 431 50.41 -25.82 4.99
C ASN A 431 51.25 -25.27 6.17
N GLY A 432 50.63 -25.04 7.33
CA GLY A 432 51.31 -24.55 8.54
C GLY A 432 51.58 -23.03 8.56
N LYS A 433 51.12 -22.28 7.54
CA LYS A 433 51.14 -20.81 7.53
C LYS A 433 49.72 -20.27 7.65
N ALA A 434 49.54 -19.19 8.40
CA ALA A 434 48.28 -18.47 8.45
C ALA A 434 48.12 -17.69 7.13
N GLU A 435 47.10 -18.05 6.36
CA GLU A 435 46.75 -17.37 5.11
C GLU A 435 45.34 -16.79 5.22
N LYS A 436 45.15 -15.62 4.60
CA LYS A 436 43.83 -14.97 4.50
C LYS A 436 43.05 -15.60 3.37
N VAL A 437 41.94 -16.25 3.72
CA VAL A 437 41.01 -16.88 2.78
C VAL A 437 39.74 -16.03 2.71
N TYR A 438 39.26 -15.78 1.49
CA TYR A 438 38.06 -14.99 1.23
C TYR A 438 36.94 -15.90 0.74
N TYR A 439 35.77 -15.77 1.37
CA TYR A 439 34.56 -16.48 1.00
C TYR A 439 33.51 -15.50 0.48
N SER A 440 32.90 -15.80 -0.67
CA SER A 440 31.68 -15.13 -1.10
C SER A 440 30.49 -15.72 -0.34
N VAL A 441 29.77 -14.89 0.40
CA VAL A 441 28.67 -15.34 1.27
C VAL A 441 27.38 -14.64 0.86
N LEU A 442 26.32 -15.43 0.70
CA LEU A 442 24.94 -14.94 0.52
C LEU A 442 24.10 -15.35 1.74
N VAL A 443 23.56 -14.37 2.47
CA VAL A 443 22.77 -14.61 3.68
C VAL A 443 21.34 -14.09 3.54
N LYS A 444 20.44 -14.67 4.35
CA LYS A 444 19.03 -14.27 4.46
C LYS A 444 18.63 -14.10 5.93
N GLY A 445 17.79 -13.11 6.24
CA GLY A 445 17.19 -13.00 7.57
C GLY A 445 16.15 -14.10 7.81
N GLY A 446 16.15 -14.72 9.00
CA GLY A 446 15.12 -15.70 9.38
C GLY A 446 15.19 -16.08 10.85
N ARG A 447 14.08 -16.57 11.43
CA ARG A 447 14.00 -16.94 12.87
C ARG A 447 15.06 -17.97 13.33
N SER A 448 15.55 -18.80 12.40
CA SER A 448 16.66 -19.71 12.66
C SER A 448 17.95 -18.96 12.99
N TRP A 449 18.22 -17.80 12.39
CA TRP A 449 19.45 -17.04 12.64
C TRP A 449 19.62 -16.62 14.10
N MET A 450 18.60 -16.03 14.73
CA MET A 450 18.66 -15.65 16.15
C MET A 450 18.91 -16.85 17.09
N ARG A 451 18.36 -18.03 16.75
CA ARG A 451 18.51 -19.25 17.54
C ARG A 451 19.87 -19.93 17.34
N TYR A 452 20.48 -19.76 16.16
CA TYR A 452 21.85 -20.19 15.87
C TYR A 452 22.88 -19.27 16.54
N GLU A 453 22.64 -17.95 16.57
CA GLU A 453 23.53 -16.96 17.19
C GLU A 453 23.67 -17.15 18.71
N ASN A 454 22.58 -17.44 19.41
CA ASN A 454 22.61 -17.69 20.86
C ASN A 454 23.30 -19.01 21.26
N ASN A 455 23.45 -19.97 20.34
CA ASN A 455 23.96 -21.31 20.69
C ASN A 455 25.43 -21.54 20.30
N HIS A 456 26.06 -20.69 19.48
CA HIS A 456 27.38 -21.01 18.91
C HIS A 456 28.35 -19.82 18.93
N ASN A 457 29.14 -19.73 20.01
CA ASN A 457 30.42 -19.03 19.98
C ASN A 457 31.41 -19.82 19.09
N GLY A 458 31.50 -19.43 17.82
CA GLY A 458 32.77 -19.46 17.09
C GLY A 458 33.25 -20.73 16.39
N SER A 459 32.55 -21.88 16.36
CA SER A 459 33.18 -23.10 15.76
C SER A 459 32.36 -23.99 14.82
N ALA A 460 31.07 -23.77 14.58
CA ALA A 460 30.28 -24.67 13.72
C ALA A 460 29.41 -23.96 12.69
N ALA A 461 30.04 -23.29 11.72
CA ALA A 461 29.38 -22.89 10.46
C ALA A 461 29.31 -24.05 9.45
N LYS A 462 29.03 -25.29 9.90
CA LYS A 462 28.83 -26.46 9.04
C LYS A 462 27.40 -26.97 9.21
N ARG A 463 26.55 -26.71 8.21
CA ARG A 463 25.40 -27.53 7.73
C ARG A 463 24.03 -26.88 7.48
N PHE A 464 23.82 -25.57 7.65
CA PHE A 464 22.53 -24.96 7.22
C PHE A 464 22.62 -23.64 6.45
N LEU A 465 23.78 -23.34 5.88
CA LEU A 465 23.88 -22.45 4.74
C LEU A 465 23.71 -23.32 3.49
N ALA A 466 22.69 -23.03 2.68
CA ALA A 466 22.83 -23.33 1.26
C ALA A 466 23.95 -22.41 0.74
N VAL A 467 25.21 -22.83 0.96
CA VAL A 467 26.34 -22.32 0.20
C VAL A 467 26.15 -22.89 -1.19
N THR A 468 25.30 -22.27 -2.00
CA THR A 468 25.49 -22.35 -3.44
C THR A 468 26.81 -21.65 -3.69
N SER A 469 27.87 -22.45 -3.79
CA SER A 469 29.08 -22.09 -4.54
C SER A 469 28.60 -21.61 -5.91
N LEU A 470 28.43 -20.30 -6.06
CA LEU A 470 28.22 -19.67 -7.35
C LEU A 470 29.59 -19.62 -8.02
N GLN A 471 30.06 -20.79 -8.46
CA GLN A 471 31.37 -20.93 -9.10
C GLN A 471 31.41 -20.41 -10.54
N ASN A 472 30.33 -19.77 -11.03
CA ASN A 472 30.29 -19.12 -12.33
C ASN A 472 29.31 -17.95 -12.31
N ILE A 473 29.74 -16.79 -11.80
CA ILE A 473 29.24 -15.51 -12.28
C ILE A 473 30.46 -14.83 -12.92
N TYR A 474 30.57 -14.97 -14.23
CA TYR A 474 31.39 -14.06 -15.01
C TYR A 474 30.77 -12.68 -14.88
N CYS A 475 31.46 -11.75 -14.22
CA CYS A 475 31.20 -10.33 -14.41
C CYS A 475 31.45 -10.02 -15.89
N ILE A 476 30.45 -9.45 -16.57
CA ILE A 476 30.66 -8.69 -17.81
C ILE A 476 31.06 -7.28 -17.42
#